data_AF-A0A942DPZ9-F1
#
_entry.id   AF-A0A942DPZ9-F1
#
_cell.length_a   1.000
_cell.length_b   1.000
_cell.length_c   1.000
_cell.angle_alpha   90.00
_cell.angle_beta   90.00
_cell.angle_gamma   90.00
#
_symmetry.space_group_name_H-M   'P 1'
#
loop_
_entity.id
_entity.type
_entity.pdbx_description
1 polymer ?
#
loop_
_entity_poly.entity_id
_entity_poly.type
_entity_poly.pdbx_seq_one_letter_code
_entity_poly.pdbx_strand_id
1 'polypeptide(L)'
;MTLAKEFNLDLSKNSLNLSKIPSAEILFRLERLTKSERKITHLVLWHLVEMDNRKLYLELNYDSLYQYLTKHLAYSESAAYDRIQAMRVLRQAPQVASKIEEGSLNLTQLVRVEQSLKQEKRLGKEVSKDQVFDLLNKVENKTSFETEQIIACELRQAPKTYQKVKPQSDKSIRLELTLSKEQYEILKKAQSYISHIIPENDLAAVISYLAKASIQKKEGKESEQEVQALKTQEEKFKAFESSNFKAEGSPAPSTQSFRGIPKARRKYIAESVKRALLKKAHYRCEHVNPKTKQRCNSKYQLQIDHIMPLAKGGSDKISNLRVLCGVHNRYEARRWGLNPLRQ
;
A
#
# COMPACT_ATOMS: atom_id res chain seq x y z
N MET A 1 -33.56 8.20 8.99
CA MET A 1 -34.32 8.88 7.90
C MET A 1 -33.68 10.19 7.41
N THR A 2 -32.76 10.82 8.15
CA THR A 2 -32.18 12.13 7.82
C THR A 2 -31.10 12.08 6.73
N LEU A 3 -30.16 11.12 6.78
CA LEU A 3 -29.10 10.96 5.77
C LEU A 3 -29.64 10.57 4.38
N ALA A 4 -30.62 9.67 4.31
CA ALA A 4 -31.22 9.25 3.04
C ALA A 4 -31.90 10.42 2.30
N LYS A 5 -32.55 11.33 3.05
CA LYS A 5 -33.15 12.56 2.51
C LYS A 5 -32.09 13.58 2.07
N GLU A 6 -30.99 13.72 2.81
CA GLU A 6 -29.89 14.62 2.44
C GLU A 6 -29.14 14.24 1.16
N PHE A 7 -29.16 12.96 0.78
CA PHE A 7 -28.46 12.45 -0.41
C PHE A 7 -29.41 11.92 -1.49
N ASN A 8 -30.72 12.07 -1.31
CA ASN A 8 -31.75 11.54 -2.22
C ASN A 8 -31.52 10.05 -2.55
N LEU A 9 -31.12 9.27 -1.54
CA LEU A 9 -30.83 7.85 -1.68
C LEU A 9 -32.10 7.06 -1.37
N ASP A 10 -32.67 6.44 -2.39
CA ASP A 10 -33.73 5.45 -2.24
C ASP A 10 -33.14 4.14 -1.69
N LEU A 11 -33.06 4.04 -0.37
CA LEU A 11 -32.56 2.86 0.35
C LEU A 11 -33.58 1.70 0.35
N SER A 12 -34.75 1.85 -0.27
CA SER A 12 -35.79 0.81 -0.33
C SER A 12 -35.50 -0.28 -1.38
N LYS A 13 -34.52 -0.03 -2.27
CA LYS A 13 -34.07 -1.01 -3.27
C LYS A 13 -32.74 -1.60 -2.82
N ASN A 14 -32.67 -2.94 -2.75
CA ASN A 14 -31.46 -3.73 -2.44
C ASN A 14 -30.26 -3.53 -3.40
N SER A 15 -30.31 -2.53 -4.28
CA SER A 15 -29.22 -2.15 -5.18
C SER A 15 -29.24 -0.65 -5.46
N LEU A 16 -28.25 0.08 -4.94
CA LEU A 16 -27.95 1.44 -5.37
C LEU A 16 -27.25 1.38 -6.73
N ASN A 17 -27.95 1.77 -7.81
CA ASN A 17 -27.34 1.86 -9.13
C ASN A 17 -26.58 3.20 -9.30
N LEU A 18 -25.27 3.17 -9.07
CA LEU A 18 -24.39 4.36 -9.18
C LEU A 18 -23.90 4.63 -10.61
N SER A 19 -24.14 3.73 -11.57
CA SER A 19 -23.60 3.82 -12.95
C SER A 19 -24.11 5.03 -13.74
N LYS A 20 -25.25 5.59 -13.34
CA LYS A 20 -25.88 6.75 -14.00
C LYS A 20 -25.48 8.09 -13.37
N ILE A 21 -24.67 8.06 -12.31
CA ILE A 21 -24.28 9.26 -11.57
C ILE A 21 -22.97 9.82 -12.15
N PRO A 22 -22.89 11.13 -12.44
CA PRO A 22 -21.64 11.75 -12.90
C PRO A 22 -20.49 11.57 -11.91
N SER A 23 -19.24 11.42 -12.40
CA SER A 23 -18.07 11.20 -11.54
C SER A 23 -17.89 12.27 -10.46
N ALA A 24 -18.18 13.55 -10.78
CA ALA A 24 -18.07 14.65 -9.81
C ALA A 24 -19.06 14.50 -8.65
N GLU A 25 -20.28 14.02 -8.93
CA GLU A 25 -21.32 13.78 -7.93
C GLU A 25 -20.99 12.57 -7.05
N ILE A 26 -20.39 11.52 -7.61
CA ILE A 26 -19.90 10.37 -6.83
C ILE A 26 -18.83 10.82 -5.83
N LEU A 27 -17.85 11.63 -6.27
CA LEU A 27 -16.79 12.15 -5.39
C LEU A 27 -17.36 13.00 -4.27
N PHE A 28 -18.27 13.93 -4.60
CA PHE A 28 -18.93 14.79 -3.62
C PHE A 28 -19.74 13.99 -2.58
N ARG A 29 -20.53 13.00 -3.02
CA ARG A 29 -21.29 12.13 -2.12
C ARG A 29 -20.39 11.32 -1.20
N LEU A 30 -19.31 10.75 -1.74
CA LEU A 30 -18.37 9.94 -0.96
C LEU A 30 -17.67 10.77 0.13
N GLU A 31 -17.25 12.00 -0.18
CA GLU A 31 -16.67 12.92 0.81
C GLU A 31 -17.65 13.24 1.95
N ARG A 32 -18.94 13.44 1.66
CA ARG A 32 -19.92 13.72 2.72
C ARG A 32 -20.33 12.46 3.51
N LEU A 33 -20.43 11.31 2.85
CA LEU A 33 -20.73 10.04 3.52
C LEU A 33 -19.60 9.65 4.48
N THR A 34 -18.35 9.81 4.07
CA THR A 34 -17.18 9.53 4.94
C THR A 34 -17.11 10.47 6.15
N LYS A 35 -17.45 11.76 5.99
CA LYS A 35 -17.61 12.67 7.14
C LYS A 35 -18.72 12.22 8.09
N SER A 36 -19.86 11.81 7.52
CA SER A 36 -21.00 11.30 8.30
C SER A 36 -20.65 10.01 9.04
N GLU A 37 -19.90 9.11 8.40
CA GLU A 37 -19.39 7.88 9.00
C GLU A 37 -18.47 8.16 10.20
N ARG A 38 -17.54 9.11 10.06
CA ARG A 38 -16.64 9.53 11.16
C ARG A 38 -17.43 10.16 12.30
N LYS A 39 -18.41 11.01 12.00
CA LYS A 39 -19.31 11.60 12.99
C LYS A 39 -20.09 10.53 13.75
N ILE A 40 -20.68 9.56 13.06
CA ILE A 40 -21.41 8.45 13.70
C ILE A 40 -20.44 7.63 14.56
N THR A 41 -19.26 7.30 14.04
CA THR A 41 -18.23 6.55 14.78
C THR A 41 -17.84 7.27 16.07
N HIS A 42 -17.59 8.58 15.99
CA HIS A 42 -17.31 9.43 17.12
C HIS A 42 -18.43 9.38 18.18
N LEU A 43 -19.69 9.54 17.76
CA LEU A 43 -20.84 9.45 18.67
C LEU A 43 -20.99 8.06 19.30
N VAL A 44 -20.78 6.99 18.53
CA VAL A 44 -20.77 5.62 19.06
C VAL A 44 -19.73 5.50 20.17
N LEU A 45 -18.51 5.99 19.97
CA LEU A 45 -17.46 5.91 21.00
C LEU A 45 -17.87 6.62 22.30
N TRP A 46 -18.50 7.79 22.24
CA TRP A 46 -19.04 8.47 23.43
C TRP A 46 -20.10 7.65 24.17
N HIS A 47 -21.02 7.03 23.44
CA HIS A 47 -22.04 6.18 24.05
C HIS A 47 -21.40 4.95 24.69
N LEU A 48 -20.33 4.39 24.08
CA LEU A 48 -19.60 3.28 24.68
C LEU A 48 -18.81 3.68 25.93
N VAL A 49 -18.26 4.91 25.98
CA VAL A 49 -17.68 5.47 27.21
C VAL A 49 -18.72 5.49 28.32
N GLU A 50 -19.91 6.04 28.04
CA GLU A 50 -20.96 6.15 29.05
C GLU A 50 -21.52 4.78 29.46
N MET A 51 -21.69 3.88 28.48
CA MET A 51 -22.12 2.51 28.71
C MET A 51 -21.13 1.74 29.60
N ASP A 52 -19.82 1.96 29.44
CA ASP A 52 -18.79 1.36 30.30
C ASP A 52 -18.73 1.99 31.68
N ASN A 53 -18.97 3.30 31.80
CA ASN A 53 -19.01 4.00 33.08
C ASN A 53 -20.17 3.49 33.95
N ARG A 54 -21.36 3.35 33.35
CA ARG A 54 -22.57 2.88 34.02
C ARG A 54 -22.72 1.36 34.07
N LYS A 55 -21.85 0.62 33.37
CA LYS A 55 -21.90 -0.84 33.27
C LYS A 55 -23.24 -1.39 32.78
N LEU A 56 -23.92 -0.67 31.88
CA LEU A 56 -25.29 -1.03 31.40
C LEU A 56 -25.36 -2.40 30.71
N TYR A 57 -24.24 -2.92 30.20
CA TYR A 57 -24.20 -4.26 29.62
C TYR A 57 -24.48 -5.37 30.65
N LEU A 58 -24.23 -5.12 31.93
CA LEU A 58 -24.54 -6.07 33.01
C LEU A 58 -26.05 -6.18 33.23
N GLU A 59 -26.78 -5.06 33.19
CA GLU A 59 -28.26 -5.03 33.27
C GLU A 59 -28.91 -5.78 32.11
N LEU A 60 -28.21 -5.86 30.97
CA LEU A 60 -28.63 -6.56 29.77
C LEU A 60 -28.15 -8.03 29.72
N ASN A 61 -27.62 -8.57 30.84
CA ASN A 61 -27.13 -9.94 30.99
C ASN A 61 -25.93 -10.32 30.10
N TYR A 62 -25.04 -9.37 29.82
CA TYR A 62 -23.76 -9.63 29.16
C TYR A 62 -22.61 -9.57 30.17
N ASP A 63 -21.68 -10.52 30.07
CA ASP A 63 -20.52 -10.64 30.97
C ASP A 63 -19.49 -9.50 30.82
N SER A 64 -19.56 -8.78 29.70
CA SER A 64 -18.59 -7.77 29.32
C SER A 64 -19.14 -6.87 28.23
N LEU A 65 -18.59 -5.65 28.14
CA LEU A 65 -18.88 -4.76 27.02
C LEU A 65 -18.53 -5.40 25.67
N TYR A 66 -17.48 -6.22 25.63
CA TYR A 66 -17.07 -6.94 24.41
C TYR A 66 -18.15 -7.94 23.95
N GLN A 67 -18.69 -8.74 24.88
CA GLN A 67 -19.77 -9.66 24.56
C GLN A 67 -21.03 -8.93 24.13
N TYR A 68 -21.37 -7.80 24.77
CA TYR A 68 -22.47 -6.95 24.32
C TYR A 68 -22.25 -6.44 22.87
N LEU A 69 -21.07 -5.90 22.56
CA LEU A 69 -20.77 -5.40 21.21
C LEU A 69 -20.86 -6.49 20.13
N THR A 70 -20.37 -7.69 20.43
CA THR A 70 -20.32 -8.80 19.46
C THR A 70 -21.64 -9.55 19.34
N LYS A 71 -22.36 -9.77 20.44
CA LYS A 71 -23.61 -10.56 20.46
C LYS A 71 -24.86 -9.71 20.26
N HIS A 72 -24.92 -8.50 20.81
CA HIS A 72 -26.09 -7.62 20.71
C HIS A 72 -26.00 -6.69 19.51
N LEU A 73 -24.88 -5.97 19.36
CA LEU A 73 -24.67 -5.00 18.28
C LEU A 73 -24.08 -5.61 17.01
N ALA A 74 -23.84 -6.93 17.00
CA ALA A 74 -23.34 -7.69 15.85
C ALA A 74 -22.04 -7.16 15.23
N TYR A 75 -21.17 -6.51 16.03
CA TYR A 75 -19.83 -6.18 15.57
C TYR A 75 -18.99 -7.45 15.38
N SER A 76 -18.12 -7.44 14.37
CA SER A 76 -17.03 -8.42 14.31
C SER A 76 -16.13 -8.27 15.53
N GLU A 77 -15.43 -9.34 15.90
CA GLU A 77 -14.51 -9.34 17.03
C GLU A 77 -13.47 -8.20 16.96
N SER A 78 -12.89 -7.99 15.78
CA SER A 78 -11.96 -6.90 15.51
C SER A 78 -12.61 -5.52 15.65
N ALA A 79 -13.80 -5.33 15.07
CA ALA A 79 -14.53 -4.08 15.14
C ALA A 79 -14.94 -3.71 16.57
N ALA A 80 -15.33 -4.70 17.38
CA ALA A 80 -15.63 -4.54 18.79
C ALA A 80 -14.37 -4.20 19.60
N TYR A 81 -13.28 -4.93 19.37
CA TYR A 81 -11.99 -4.68 20.01
C TYR A 81 -11.50 -3.26 19.76
N ASP A 82 -11.52 -2.81 18.50
CA ASP A 82 -11.02 -1.50 18.11
C ASP A 82 -11.82 -0.36 18.76
N ARG A 83 -13.15 -0.49 18.81
CA ARG A 83 -14.05 0.46 19.50
C ARG A 83 -13.77 0.54 20.99
N ILE A 84 -13.55 -0.61 21.64
CA ILE A 84 -13.21 -0.67 23.07
C ILE A 84 -11.86 -0.01 23.34
N GLN A 85 -10.85 -0.20 22.50
CA GLN A 85 -9.57 0.48 22.71
C GLN A 85 -9.69 1.98 22.45
N ALA A 86 -10.37 2.37 21.37
CA ALA A 86 -10.56 3.77 21.04
C ALA A 86 -11.36 4.54 22.10
N MET A 87 -12.44 3.97 22.66
CA MET A 87 -13.20 4.61 23.74
C MET A 87 -12.34 4.82 25.00
N ARG A 88 -11.41 3.91 25.30
CA ARG A 88 -10.52 4.03 26.47
C ARG A 88 -9.54 5.18 26.33
N VAL A 89 -9.08 5.45 25.10
CA VAL A 89 -8.26 6.62 24.80
C VAL A 89 -9.11 7.89 24.84
N LEU A 90 -10.31 7.87 24.24
CA LEU A 90 -11.24 9.00 24.28
C LEU A 90 -11.61 9.40 25.71
N ARG A 91 -11.78 8.43 26.62
CA ARG A 91 -12.02 8.68 28.05
C ARG A 91 -10.84 9.39 28.75
N GLN A 92 -9.61 9.15 28.30
CA GLN A 92 -8.40 9.78 28.86
C GLN A 92 -8.15 11.17 28.28
N ALA A 93 -8.47 11.38 27.00
CA ALA A 93 -8.30 12.65 26.30
C ALA A 93 -9.57 13.04 25.51
N PRO A 94 -10.66 13.46 26.18
CA PRO A 94 -11.92 13.83 25.50
C PRO A 94 -11.78 14.92 24.45
N GLN A 95 -10.78 15.78 24.58
CA GLN A 95 -10.51 16.93 23.71
C GLN A 95 -10.19 16.52 22.26
N VAL A 96 -9.79 15.26 22.02
CA VAL A 96 -9.52 14.77 20.65
C VAL A 96 -10.78 14.35 19.89
N ALA A 97 -11.96 14.46 20.51
CA ALA A 97 -13.26 14.18 19.92
C ALA A 97 -13.45 14.79 18.52
N SER A 98 -13.22 16.09 18.38
CA SER A 98 -13.38 16.82 17.11
C SER A 98 -12.42 16.30 16.03
N LYS A 99 -11.20 15.93 16.40
CA LYS A 99 -10.18 15.40 15.49
C LYS A 99 -10.58 14.07 14.86
N ILE A 100 -11.40 13.26 15.55
CA ILE A 100 -11.95 12.02 15.01
C ILE A 100 -13.01 12.32 13.95
N GLU A 101 -13.88 13.30 14.20
CA GLU A 101 -14.93 13.72 13.25
C GLU A 101 -14.33 14.35 11.99
N GLU A 102 -13.34 15.23 12.15
CA GLU A 102 -12.56 15.82 11.05
C GLU A 102 -11.77 14.75 10.27
N GLY A 103 -11.39 13.67 10.96
CA GLY A 103 -10.62 12.55 10.44
C GLY A 103 -9.12 12.81 10.37
N SER A 104 -8.64 13.81 11.11
CA SER A 104 -7.21 14.02 11.34
C SER A 104 -6.64 13.00 12.33
N LEU A 105 -7.52 12.40 13.16
CA LEU A 105 -7.27 11.16 13.91
C LEU A 105 -8.24 10.06 13.48
N ASN A 106 -7.75 8.83 13.40
CA ASN A 106 -8.55 7.66 13.05
C ASN A 106 -8.52 6.55 14.11
N LEU A 107 -9.48 5.61 14.02
CA LEU A 107 -9.66 4.53 14.98
C LEU A 107 -8.39 3.70 15.17
N THR A 108 -7.70 3.35 14.07
CA THR A 108 -6.47 2.56 14.09
C THR A 108 -5.35 3.24 14.88
N GLN A 109 -5.22 4.56 14.80
CA GLN A 109 -4.24 5.32 15.58
C GLN A 109 -4.56 5.28 17.07
N LEU A 110 -5.84 5.45 17.45
CA LEU A 110 -6.27 5.35 18.85
C LEU A 110 -5.98 3.96 19.42
N VAL A 111 -6.25 2.89 18.65
CA VAL A 111 -5.94 1.51 19.06
C VAL A 111 -4.45 1.31 19.31
N ARG A 112 -3.58 1.82 18.43
CA ARG A 112 -2.11 1.71 18.58
C ARG A 112 -1.59 2.46 19.79
N VAL A 113 -2.13 3.66 20.04
CA VAL A 113 -1.83 4.44 21.24
C VAL A 113 -2.24 3.64 22.48
N GLU A 114 -3.48 3.12 22.54
CA GLU A 114 -3.96 2.33 23.67
C GLU A 114 -3.09 1.10 23.97
N GLN A 115 -2.72 0.34 22.92
CA GLN A 115 -1.87 -0.84 23.05
C GLN A 115 -0.50 -0.49 23.64
N SER A 116 0.05 0.64 23.23
CA SER A 116 1.36 1.12 23.71
C SER A 116 1.27 1.61 25.16
N LEU A 117 0.20 2.33 25.52
CA LEU A 117 -0.07 2.73 26.90
C LEU A 117 -0.25 1.52 27.82
N LYS A 118 -0.98 0.48 27.37
CA LYS A 118 -1.08 -0.80 28.10
C LYS A 118 0.29 -1.46 28.28
N GLN A 119 1.15 -1.43 27.26
CA GLN A 119 2.49 -1.99 27.34
C GLN A 119 3.34 -1.23 28.37
N GLU A 120 3.34 0.09 28.36
CA GLU A 120 4.06 0.89 29.37
C GLU A 120 3.53 0.64 30.78
N LYS A 121 2.20 0.54 30.95
CA LYS A 121 1.59 0.22 32.25
C LYS A 121 2.05 -1.15 32.79
N ARG A 122 2.18 -2.15 31.92
CA ARG A 122 2.73 -3.48 32.29
C ARG A 122 4.20 -3.41 32.71
N LEU A 123 4.95 -2.45 32.17
CA LEU A 123 6.33 -2.17 32.55
C LEU A 123 6.45 -1.26 33.79
N GLY A 124 5.34 -0.95 34.45
CA GLY A 124 5.31 -0.12 35.66
C GLY A 124 5.44 1.38 35.40
N LYS A 125 5.33 1.82 34.14
CA LYS A 125 5.36 3.24 33.78
C LYS A 125 3.93 3.75 33.60
N GLU A 126 3.56 4.79 34.34
CA GLU A 126 2.31 5.49 34.13
C GLU A 126 2.51 6.70 33.21
N VAL A 127 1.59 6.85 32.26
CA VAL A 127 1.54 7.98 31.33
C VAL A 127 0.36 8.85 31.74
N SER A 128 0.60 10.14 31.95
CA SER A 128 -0.45 11.07 32.39
C SER A 128 -1.46 11.36 31.27
N LYS A 129 -2.67 11.84 31.63
CA LYS A 129 -3.68 12.24 30.64
C LYS A 129 -3.17 13.32 29.68
N ASP A 130 -2.40 14.27 30.19
CA ASP A 130 -1.80 15.34 29.38
C ASP A 130 -0.77 14.79 28.40
N GLN A 131 0.07 13.84 28.83
CA GLN A 131 1.01 13.16 27.93
C GLN A 131 0.28 12.36 26.83
N VAL A 132 -0.83 11.71 27.16
CA VAL A 132 -1.68 11.02 26.17
C VAL A 132 -2.25 12.02 25.16
N PHE A 133 -2.75 13.17 25.62
CA PHE A 133 -3.26 14.22 24.75
C PHE A 133 -2.18 14.79 23.81
N ASP A 134 -0.98 15.08 24.35
CA ASP A 134 0.15 15.57 23.56
C ASP A 134 0.60 14.54 22.52
N LEU A 135 0.65 13.25 22.89
CA LEU A 135 0.96 12.17 21.97
C LEU A 135 -0.07 12.10 20.83
N LEU A 136 -1.37 12.23 21.14
CA LEU A 136 -2.44 12.23 20.16
C LEU A 136 -2.34 13.42 19.19
N ASN A 137 -1.94 14.59 19.68
CA ASN A 137 -1.69 15.76 18.84
C ASN A 137 -0.53 15.52 17.85
N LYS A 138 0.52 14.81 18.27
CA LYS A 138 1.68 14.52 17.40
C LYS A 138 1.38 13.49 16.30
N VAL A 139 0.49 12.53 16.56
CA VAL A 139 0.13 11.48 15.59
C VAL A 139 -0.96 11.90 14.61
N GLU A 140 -1.46 13.14 14.73
CA GLU A 140 -2.46 13.71 13.83
C GLU A 140 -1.96 13.76 12.37
N ASN A 141 -2.83 13.36 11.42
CA ASN A 141 -2.54 13.30 9.99
C ASN A 141 -1.33 12.43 9.61
N LYS A 142 -0.92 11.50 10.48
CA LYS A 142 0.18 10.58 10.24
C LYS A 142 -0.29 9.25 9.66
N THR A 143 0.56 8.64 8.84
CA THR A 143 0.38 7.25 8.43
C THR A 143 0.54 6.32 9.63
N SER A 144 0.04 5.09 9.51
CA SER A 144 0.12 4.15 10.63
C SER A 144 1.58 3.84 11.02
N PHE A 145 2.49 3.80 10.04
CA PHE A 145 3.93 3.64 10.26
C PHE A 145 4.53 4.82 11.03
N GLU A 146 4.24 6.06 10.60
CA GLU A 146 4.70 7.27 11.29
C GLU A 146 4.12 7.37 12.70
N THR A 147 2.85 6.96 12.90
CA THR A 147 2.22 6.87 14.22
C THR A 147 2.98 5.94 15.14
N GLU A 148 3.32 4.72 14.70
CA GLU A 148 4.13 3.78 15.50
C GLU A 148 5.51 4.37 15.83
N GLN A 149 6.16 5.01 14.86
CA GLN A 149 7.46 5.65 15.08
C GLN A 149 7.39 6.77 16.13
N ILE A 150 6.37 7.63 16.05
CA ILE A 150 6.16 8.72 17.02
C ILE A 150 5.89 8.14 18.41
N ILE A 151 5.01 7.15 18.52
CA ILE A 151 4.71 6.50 19.81
C ILE A 151 5.98 5.89 20.42
N ALA A 152 6.78 5.18 19.63
CA ALA A 152 8.03 4.59 20.11
C ALA A 152 9.03 5.65 20.61
N CYS A 153 9.16 6.77 19.90
CA CYS A 153 10.03 7.88 20.29
C CYS A 153 9.54 8.57 21.58
N GLU A 154 8.26 8.94 21.62
CA GLU A 154 7.67 9.71 22.73
C GLU A 154 7.64 8.91 24.04
N LEU A 155 7.30 7.62 23.96
CA LEU A 155 7.31 6.72 25.11
C LEU A 155 8.70 6.15 25.44
N ARG A 156 9.74 6.59 24.70
CA ARG A 156 11.13 6.12 24.83
C ARG A 156 11.23 4.60 24.85
N GLN A 157 10.50 3.95 23.95
CA GLN A 157 10.53 2.50 23.82
C GLN A 157 11.88 2.08 23.27
N ALA A 158 12.57 1.20 24.00
CA ALA A 158 13.84 0.65 23.53
C ALA A 158 13.62 -0.09 22.20
N PRO A 159 14.49 0.13 21.19
CA PRO A 159 14.38 -0.59 19.93
C PRO A 159 14.50 -2.09 20.21
N LYS A 160 13.47 -2.84 19.86
CA LYS A 160 13.50 -4.30 19.96
C LYS A 160 14.44 -4.81 18.86
N THR A 161 15.67 -5.13 19.22
CA THR A 161 16.62 -5.80 18.33
C THR A 161 16.26 -7.28 18.31
N TYR A 162 15.51 -7.69 17.29
CA TYR A 162 15.08 -9.07 17.17
C TYR A 162 15.52 -9.63 15.82
N GLN A 163 16.24 -10.76 15.84
CA GLN A 163 16.47 -11.59 14.66
C GLN A 163 15.79 -12.94 14.87
N LYS A 164 14.75 -13.23 14.08
CA LYS A 164 13.96 -14.47 14.14
C LYS A 164 14.24 -15.24 12.87
N VAL A 165 14.81 -16.43 13.00
CA VAL A 165 14.98 -17.37 11.90
C VAL A 165 14.11 -18.57 12.22
N LYS A 166 13.03 -18.76 11.46
CA LYS A 166 12.10 -19.88 11.67
C LYS A 166 12.04 -20.75 10.41
N PRO A 167 12.49 -22.02 10.46
CA PRO A 167 12.24 -22.95 9.37
C PRO A 167 10.73 -23.16 9.22
N GLN A 168 10.27 -23.32 7.98
CA GLN A 168 8.87 -23.57 7.62
C GLN A 168 8.70 -25.01 7.11
N SER A 169 7.46 -25.47 7.03
CA SER A 169 7.12 -26.83 6.58
C SER A 169 7.57 -27.13 5.15
N ASP A 170 7.62 -26.11 4.30
CA ASP A 170 8.08 -26.17 2.90
C ASP A 170 9.61 -26.00 2.77
N LYS A 171 10.35 -26.04 3.89
CA LYS A 171 11.80 -25.76 3.99
C LYS A 171 12.18 -24.30 3.70
N SER A 172 11.22 -23.40 3.48
CA SER A 172 11.52 -21.97 3.44
C SER A 172 11.94 -21.47 4.83
N ILE A 173 12.63 -20.34 4.86
CA ILE A 173 13.11 -19.73 6.11
C ILE A 173 12.45 -18.37 6.26
N ARG A 174 11.64 -18.21 7.31
CA ARG A 174 11.11 -16.90 7.68
C ARG A 174 12.17 -16.14 8.46
N LEU A 175 12.63 -15.03 7.87
CA LEU A 175 13.56 -14.08 8.49
C LEU A 175 12.81 -12.82 8.93
N GLU A 176 12.89 -12.48 10.21
CA GLU A 176 12.41 -11.22 10.79
C GLU A 176 13.62 -10.49 11.36
N LEU A 177 13.83 -9.23 10.94
CA LEU A 177 15.04 -8.46 11.22
C LEU A 177 14.71 -6.99 11.50
N THR A 178 15.38 -6.41 12.50
CA THR A 178 15.28 -4.97 12.82
C THR A 178 16.48 -4.23 12.21
N LEU A 179 16.23 -3.29 11.28
CA LEU A 179 17.26 -2.44 10.69
C LEU A 179 17.32 -1.07 11.38
N SER A 180 18.53 -0.51 11.50
CA SER A 180 18.69 0.92 11.77
C SER A 180 18.16 1.76 10.60
N LYS A 181 17.86 3.05 10.86
CA LYS A 181 17.43 3.99 9.82
C LYS A 181 18.42 4.03 8.65
N GLU A 182 19.71 4.10 8.96
CA GLU A 182 20.78 4.12 7.96
C GLU A 182 20.82 2.83 7.13
N GLN A 183 20.71 1.66 7.78
CA GLN A 183 20.68 0.37 7.11
C GLN A 183 19.47 0.24 6.17
N TYR A 184 18.28 0.69 6.61
CA TYR A 184 17.07 0.68 5.79
C TYR A 184 17.18 1.63 4.58
N GLU A 185 17.76 2.83 4.77
CA GLU A 185 17.98 3.76 3.66
C GLU A 185 18.96 3.21 2.62
N ILE A 186 20.02 2.53 3.05
CA ILE A 186 20.97 1.84 2.16
C ILE A 186 20.25 0.73 1.39
N LEU A 187 19.46 -0.11 2.07
CA LEU A 187 18.70 -1.19 1.44
C LEU A 187 17.70 -0.65 0.41
N LYS A 188 16.99 0.43 0.74
CA LYS A 188 16.03 1.08 -0.16
C LYS A 188 16.70 1.71 -1.38
N LYS A 189 17.88 2.30 -1.20
CA LYS A 189 18.71 2.79 -2.33
C LYS A 189 19.13 1.64 -3.23
N ALA A 190 19.62 0.54 -2.67
CA ALA A 190 19.99 -0.65 -3.42
C ALA A 190 18.80 -1.23 -4.21
N GLN A 191 17.63 -1.35 -3.57
CA GLN A 191 16.37 -1.78 -4.22
C GLN A 191 16.03 -0.89 -5.42
N SER A 192 16.17 0.43 -5.28
CA SER A 192 15.88 1.37 -6.38
C SER A 192 16.78 1.18 -7.61
N TYR A 193 18.00 0.68 -7.44
CA TYR A 193 18.92 0.41 -8.54
C TYR A 193 18.60 -0.88 -9.28
N ILE A 194 18.04 -1.87 -8.59
CA ILE A 194 17.75 -3.20 -9.16
C ILE A 194 16.26 -3.42 -9.47
N SER A 195 15.42 -2.39 -9.33
CA SER A 195 13.96 -2.47 -9.52
C SER A 195 13.52 -2.85 -10.95
N HIS A 196 14.44 -2.85 -11.91
CA HIS A 196 14.22 -3.30 -13.29
C HIS A 196 14.48 -4.80 -13.46
N ILE A 197 15.26 -5.41 -12.55
CA ILE A 197 15.59 -6.83 -12.53
C ILE A 197 14.59 -7.58 -11.65
N ILE A 198 14.29 -7.01 -10.48
CA ILE A 198 13.34 -7.55 -9.52
C ILE A 198 12.14 -6.60 -9.47
N PRO A 199 11.05 -6.92 -10.18
CA PRO A 199 9.81 -6.19 -10.03
C PRO A 199 9.18 -6.52 -8.68
N GLU A 200 8.67 -5.48 -8.00
CA GLU A 200 7.95 -5.53 -6.71
C GLU A 200 8.80 -5.54 -5.44
N ASN A 201 8.12 -5.29 -4.32
CA ASN A 201 8.67 -5.01 -3.00
C ASN A 201 9.22 -6.28 -2.29
N ASP A 202 9.71 -7.24 -3.07
CA ASP A 202 10.26 -8.49 -2.55
C ASP A 202 11.69 -8.27 -2.04
N LEU A 203 11.77 -8.02 -0.73
CA LEU A 203 13.03 -7.83 -0.04
C LEU A 203 13.88 -9.11 -0.02
N ALA A 204 13.27 -10.30 -0.06
CA ALA A 204 14.04 -11.55 -0.07
C ALA A 204 14.81 -11.70 -1.39
N ALA A 205 14.17 -11.40 -2.52
CA ALA A 205 14.83 -11.38 -3.82
C ALA A 205 15.93 -10.31 -3.89
N VAL A 206 15.67 -9.10 -3.35
CA VAL A 206 16.67 -8.02 -3.29
C VAL A 206 17.90 -8.46 -2.49
N ILE A 207 17.69 -9.03 -1.31
CA ILE A 207 18.77 -9.54 -0.45
C ILE A 207 19.54 -10.66 -1.18
N SER A 208 18.83 -11.60 -1.81
CA SER A 208 19.45 -12.70 -2.57
C SER A 208 20.32 -12.19 -3.71
N TYR A 209 19.83 -11.21 -4.48
CA TYR A 209 20.58 -10.61 -5.59
C TYR A 209 21.84 -9.89 -5.11
N LEU A 210 21.72 -9.07 -4.05
CA LEU A 210 22.86 -8.37 -3.47
C LEU A 210 23.89 -9.36 -2.91
N ALA A 211 23.45 -10.41 -2.21
CA ALA A 211 24.33 -11.45 -1.68
C ALA A 211 25.07 -12.20 -2.80
N LYS A 212 24.36 -12.62 -3.86
CA LYS A 212 24.97 -13.27 -5.04
C LYS A 212 26.02 -12.39 -5.70
N ALA A 213 25.76 -11.09 -5.86
CA ALA A 213 26.73 -10.15 -6.42
C ALA A 213 27.99 -10.02 -5.53
N SER A 214 27.81 -10.01 -4.20
CA SER A 214 28.93 -9.98 -3.25
C SER A 214 29.76 -11.27 -3.27
N ILE A 215 29.10 -12.43 -3.35
CA ILE A 215 29.75 -13.75 -3.47
C ILE A 215 30.54 -13.83 -4.77
N GLN A 216 29.92 -13.51 -5.91
CA GLN A 216 30.57 -13.52 -7.23
C GLN A 216 31.79 -12.59 -7.30
N LYS A 217 31.76 -11.46 -6.61
CA LYS A 217 32.91 -10.54 -6.53
C LYS A 217 34.09 -11.12 -5.74
N LYS A 218 33.84 -12.04 -4.81
CA LYS A 218 34.86 -12.67 -3.95
C LYS A 218 35.37 -13.99 -4.51
N GLU A 219 34.51 -14.81 -5.11
CA GLU A 219 34.84 -16.14 -5.65
C GLU A 219 35.31 -16.09 -7.11
N GLY A 220 35.15 -14.95 -7.81
CA GLY A 220 35.47 -14.82 -9.23
C GLY A 220 34.30 -15.28 -10.11
N LYS A 221 34.44 -15.13 -11.44
CA LYS A 221 33.40 -15.50 -12.42
C LYS A 221 33.32 -17.03 -12.62
N GLU A 222 32.90 -17.75 -11.60
CA GLU A 222 32.39 -19.11 -11.75
C GLU A 222 30.94 -19.09 -11.29
N SER A 223 29.98 -18.85 -12.20
CA SER A 223 28.53 -19.12 -12.02
C SER A 223 27.58 -18.30 -12.93
N GLU A 224 27.99 -17.84 -14.13
CA GLU A 224 26.97 -17.41 -15.11
C GLU A 224 26.01 -18.56 -15.47
N GLN A 225 26.44 -19.82 -15.30
CA GLN A 225 25.64 -21.02 -15.57
C GLN A 225 24.60 -21.33 -14.47
N GLU A 226 24.85 -21.01 -13.19
CA GLU A 226 23.90 -21.32 -12.10
C GLU A 226 22.77 -20.28 -11.97
N VAL A 227 23.02 -19.02 -12.32
CA VAL A 227 21.99 -17.97 -12.32
C VAL A 227 20.96 -18.21 -13.43
N GLN A 228 21.37 -18.84 -14.54
CA GLN A 228 20.46 -19.25 -15.61
C GLN A 228 19.59 -20.46 -15.20
N ALA A 229 20.15 -21.42 -14.45
CA ALA A 229 19.47 -22.64 -14.01
C ALA A 229 18.35 -22.38 -12.99
N LEU A 230 18.51 -21.37 -12.12
CA LEU A 230 17.48 -20.97 -11.14
C LEU A 230 16.24 -20.34 -11.80
N LYS A 231 16.42 -19.63 -12.92
CA LYS A 231 15.29 -19.10 -13.72
C LYS A 231 14.47 -20.22 -14.37
N THR A 232 15.14 -21.30 -14.79
CA THR A 232 14.47 -22.43 -15.47
C THR A 232 13.67 -23.31 -14.51
N GLN A 233 14.02 -23.35 -13.22
CA GLN A 233 13.28 -24.11 -12.21
C GLN A 233 12.00 -23.39 -11.75
N GLU A 234 12.00 -22.06 -11.62
CA GLU A 234 10.78 -21.28 -11.35
C GLU A 234 9.78 -21.32 -12.53
N GLU A 235 10.27 -21.31 -13.77
CA GLU A 235 9.42 -21.44 -14.97
C GLU A 235 8.78 -22.84 -15.08
N LYS A 236 9.51 -23.90 -14.70
CA LYS A 236 8.96 -25.27 -14.63
C LYS A 236 7.94 -25.45 -13.51
N PHE A 237 8.12 -24.79 -12.36
CA PHE A 237 7.15 -24.84 -11.26
C PHE A 237 5.85 -24.10 -11.62
N LYS A 238 5.93 -22.92 -12.28
CA LYS A 238 4.76 -22.17 -12.76
C LYS A 238 4.00 -22.87 -13.90
N ALA A 239 4.72 -23.61 -14.76
CA ALA A 239 4.11 -24.41 -15.81
C ALA A 239 3.34 -25.64 -15.29
N PHE A 240 3.73 -26.17 -14.12
CA PHE A 240 3.06 -27.31 -13.50
C PHE A 240 1.69 -26.92 -12.90
N GLU A 241 1.62 -25.76 -12.22
CA GLU A 241 0.35 -25.26 -11.63
C GLU A 241 -0.70 -24.84 -12.67
N SER A 242 -0.27 -24.48 -13.89
CA SER A 242 -1.17 -24.03 -14.97
C SER A 242 -1.68 -25.18 -15.86
N SER A 243 -1.27 -26.42 -15.60
CA SER A 243 -1.66 -27.60 -16.40
C SER A 243 -2.97 -28.29 -15.97
N ASN A 244 -3.66 -27.78 -14.93
CA ASN A 244 -4.83 -28.44 -14.35
C ASN A 244 -6.20 -27.82 -14.69
N PHE A 245 -6.33 -27.16 -15.85
CA PHE A 245 -7.63 -26.84 -16.44
C PHE A 245 -7.61 -27.15 -17.95
N LYS A 246 -7.99 -28.38 -18.32
CA LYS A 246 -8.35 -28.73 -19.69
C LYS A 246 -9.77 -28.22 -19.96
N ALA A 247 -9.92 -27.39 -20.98
CA ALA A 247 -11.18 -27.21 -21.71
C ALA A 247 -10.93 -27.62 -23.16
N GLU A 248 -11.70 -28.61 -23.61
CA GLU A 248 -11.69 -29.18 -24.95
C GLU A 248 -12.34 -28.21 -25.97
N GLY A 249 -11.90 -28.26 -27.24
CA GLY A 249 -12.75 -27.85 -28.36
C GLY A 249 -12.10 -27.12 -29.54
N SER A 250 -11.69 -27.92 -30.52
CA SER A 250 -11.78 -27.69 -31.99
C SER A 250 -10.65 -26.97 -32.76
N PRO A 251 -10.34 -27.44 -34.00
CA PRO A 251 -9.09 -27.12 -34.71
C PRO A 251 -9.22 -25.89 -35.63
N ALA A 252 -8.18 -25.05 -35.63
CA ALA A 252 -8.06 -23.91 -36.52
C ALA A 252 -7.58 -24.33 -37.93
N PRO A 253 -8.08 -23.71 -39.02
CA PRO A 253 -7.69 -24.05 -40.38
C PRO A 253 -6.31 -23.47 -40.72
N SER A 254 -5.58 -24.23 -41.53
CA SER A 254 -4.30 -23.88 -42.13
C SER A 254 -4.44 -22.72 -43.11
N THR A 255 -3.73 -21.61 -42.89
CA THR A 255 -3.53 -20.58 -43.92
C THR A 255 -2.05 -20.26 -44.11
N GLN A 256 -1.68 -20.31 -45.38
CA GLN A 256 -0.34 -20.30 -45.96
C GLN A 256 0.48 -19.07 -45.58
N SER A 257 1.79 -19.31 -45.40
CA SER A 257 2.79 -18.31 -45.07
C SER A 257 3.04 -17.34 -46.24
N PHE A 258 2.60 -16.09 -46.11
CA PHE A 258 3.15 -15.00 -46.91
C PHE A 258 4.49 -14.54 -46.30
N ARG A 259 5.57 -14.71 -47.06
CA ARG A 259 6.92 -14.22 -46.72
C ARG A 259 6.91 -12.69 -46.74
N GLY A 260 6.90 -12.06 -45.57
CA GLY A 260 7.03 -10.62 -45.40
C GLY A 260 8.49 -10.13 -45.42
N ILE A 261 8.69 -8.97 -46.03
CA ILE A 261 9.94 -8.21 -46.20
C ILE A 261 10.65 -7.98 -44.83
N PRO A 262 12.01 -7.99 -44.75
CA PRO A 262 12.72 -7.83 -43.48
C PRO A 262 12.47 -6.46 -42.85
N LYS A 263 11.80 -6.41 -41.69
CA LYS A 263 11.73 -5.20 -40.86
C LYS A 263 13.12 -4.88 -40.30
N ALA A 264 13.62 -3.68 -40.57
CA ALA A 264 14.87 -3.18 -40.00
C ALA A 264 14.88 -3.35 -38.46
N ARG A 265 15.94 -3.96 -37.93
CA ARG A 265 16.13 -4.15 -36.48
C ARG A 265 16.17 -2.79 -35.79
N ARG A 266 15.28 -2.62 -34.79
CA ARG A 266 15.13 -1.38 -34.01
C ARG A 266 16.45 -1.05 -33.29
N LYS A 267 16.84 0.22 -33.27
CA LYS A 267 17.96 0.68 -32.42
C LYS A 267 17.47 0.75 -30.97
N TYR A 268 18.19 0.10 -30.07
CA TYR A 268 17.90 0.14 -28.64
C TYR A 268 18.41 1.46 -28.04
N ILE A 269 17.66 2.08 -27.13
CA ILE A 269 18.14 3.26 -26.39
C ILE A 269 19.31 2.82 -25.51
N ALA A 270 20.49 3.40 -25.73
CA ALA A 270 21.69 3.07 -24.99
C ALA A 270 21.50 3.24 -23.47
N GLU A 271 22.08 2.34 -22.68
CA GLU A 271 21.91 2.32 -21.23
C GLU A 271 22.47 3.59 -20.56
N SER A 272 23.52 4.18 -21.13
CA SER A 272 24.07 5.48 -20.69
C SER A 272 23.04 6.61 -20.78
N VAL A 273 22.22 6.62 -21.84
CA VAL A 273 21.15 7.61 -22.06
C VAL A 273 20.04 7.42 -21.03
N LYS A 274 19.64 6.17 -20.76
CA LYS A 274 18.63 5.87 -19.73
C LYS A 274 19.07 6.34 -18.34
N ARG A 275 20.33 6.06 -17.97
CA ARG A 275 20.92 6.52 -16.70
C ARG A 275 20.92 8.05 -16.58
N ALA A 276 21.28 8.76 -17.66
CA ALA A 276 21.27 10.22 -17.68
C ALA A 276 19.87 10.80 -17.50
N LEU A 277 18.86 10.22 -18.17
CA LEU A 277 17.45 10.62 -18.04
C LEU A 277 16.92 10.38 -16.62
N LEU A 278 17.19 9.21 -16.03
CA LEU A 278 16.80 8.90 -14.65
C LEU A 278 17.43 9.87 -13.64
N LYS A 279 18.71 10.19 -13.82
CA LYS A 279 19.42 11.17 -12.98
C LYS A 279 18.81 12.56 -13.11
N LYS A 280 18.53 13.02 -14.34
CA LYS A 280 17.86 14.31 -14.61
C LYS A 280 16.46 14.38 -14.00
N ALA A 281 15.73 13.27 -14.06
CA ALA A 281 14.39 13.17 -13.47
C ALA A 281 14.41 13.06 -11.93
N HIS A 282 15.58 13.03 -11.29
CA HIS A 282 15.76 12.76 -9.86
C HIS A 282 15.11 11.44 -9.42
N TYR A 283 15.17 10.42 -10.28
CA TYR A 283 14.56 9.10 -10.04
C TYR A 283 13.08 9.22 -9.62
N ARG A 284 12.34 10.12 -10.27
CA ARG A 284 10.93 10.40 -10.00
C ARG A 284 10.17 10.65 -11.29
N CYS A 285 8.95 10.14 -11.38
CA CYS A 285 8.05 10.37 -12.52
C CYS A 285 7.94 11.87 -12.87
N GLU A 286 8.05 12.21 -14.16
CA GLU A 286 8.01 13.57 -14.68
C GLU A 286 6.60 14.03 -15.08
N HIS A 287 5.58 13.17 -14.93
CA HIS A 287 4.19 13.56 -15.20
C HIS A 287 3.72 14.67 -14.25
N VAL A 288 3.10 15.70 -14.83
CA VAL A 288 2.49 16.82 -14.11
C VAL A 288 1.00 16.84 -14.42
N ASN A 289 0.17 16.85 -13.38
CA ASN A 289 -1.28 16.91 -13.54
C ASN A 289 -1.68 18.26 -14.20
N PRO A 290 -2.44 18.27 -15.30
CA PRO A 290 -2.75 19.49 -16.02
C PRO A 290 -3.63 20.48 -15.22
N LYS A 291 -4.46 19.97 -14.31
CA LYS A 291 -5.38 20.76 -13.47
C LYS A 291 -4.69 21.25 -12.20
N THR A 292 -4.10 20.36 -11.41
CA THR A 292 -3.50 20.72 -10.11
C THR A 292 -2.06 21.22 -10.21
N LYS A 293 -1.42 21.08 -11.38
CA LYS A 293 0.01 21.39 -11.62
C LYS A 293 0.99 20.64 -10.71
N GLN A 294 0.52 19.63 -9.98
CA GLN A 294 1.36 18.81 -9.12
C GLN A 294 2.06 17.72 -9.92
N ARG A 295 3.36 17.54 -9.63
CA ARG A 295 4.18 16.46 -10.20
C ARG A 295 3.93 15.15 -9.45
N CYS A 296 3.89 14.04 -10.19
CA CYS A 296 3.76 12.71 -9.61
C CYS A 296 4.94 12.39 -8.66
N ASN A 297 4.65 11.88 -7.47
CA ASN A 297 5.66 11.50 -6.47
C ASN A 297 6.17 10.05 -6.60
N SER A 298 5.72 9.30 -7.61
CA SER A 298 6.17 7.91 -7.80
C SER A 298 7.66 7.84 -8.18
N LYS A 299 8.39 6.99 -7.47
CA LYS A 299 9.79 6.62 -7.74
C LYS A 299 9.95 5.16 -8.20
N TYR A 300 8.83 4.45 -8.38
CA TYR A 300 8.81 3.01 -8.61
C TYR A 300 8.51 2.68 -10.07
N GLN A 301 9.17 1.62 -10.58
CA GLN A 301 9.00 1.09 -11.94
C GLN A 301 8.99 2.21 -13.00
N LEU A 302 10.05 3.03 -12.98
CA LEU A 302 10.21 4.12 -13.91
C LEU A 302 10.58 3.59 -15.30
N GLN A 303 9.93 4.14 -16.32
CA GLN A 303 10.04 3.77 -17.73
C GLN A 303 10.45 5.01 -18.52
N ILE A 304 11.28 4.80 -19.54
CA ILE A 304 11.59 5.84 -20.52
C ILE A 304 10.43 5.88 -21.52
N ASP A 305 9.76 7.02 -21.59
CA ASP A 305 8.64 7.30 -22.48
C ASP A 305 9.04 8.35 -23.52
N HIS A 306 8.48 8.25 -24.71
CA HIS A 306 8.65 9.26 -25.75
C HIS A 306 7.56 10.33 -25.61
N ILE A 307 7.94 11.61 -25.48
CA ILE A 307 7.00 12.73 -25.35
C ILE A 307 6.01 12.75 -26.53
N MET A 308 6.56 12.65 -27.75
CA MET A 308 5.82 12.27 -28.95
C MET A 308 6.13 10.79 -29.25
N PRO A 309 5.13 9.90 -29.21
CA PRO A 309 5.35 8.49 -29.51
C PRO A 309 5.91 8.26 -30.92
N LEU A 310 6.78 7.25 -31.08
CA LEU A 310 7.35 6.88 -32.38
C LEU A 310 6.28 6.60 -33.43
N ALA A 311 5.15 5.98 -33.05
CA ALA A 311 4.01 5.70 -33.94
C ALA A 311 3.33 6.96 -34.51
N LYS A 312 3.65 8.14 -33.95
CA LYS A 312 3.16 9.45 -34.38
C LYS A 312 4.27 10.35 -34.94
N GLY A 313 5.42 9.77 -35.32
CA GLY A 313 6.55 10.51 -35.88
C GLY A 313 7.59 10.97 -34.86
N GLY A 314 7.52 10.49 -33.61
CA GLY A 314 8.52 10.76 -32.59
C GLY A 314 9.93 10.28 -32.96
N SER A 315 10.94 10.85 -32.31
CA SER A 315 12.35 10.44 -32.47
C SER A 315 12.95 9.89 -31.18
N ASP A 316 14.04 9.13 -31.28
CA ASP A 316 14.82 8.63 -30.12
C ASP A 316 15.81 9.68 -29.57
N LYS A 317 15.70 10.95 -29.99
CA LYS A 317 16.55 12.03 -29.46
C LYS A 317 16.21 12.25 -27.98
N ILE A 318 17.24 12.55 -27.17
CA ILE A 318 17.10 12.82 -25.73
C ILE A 318 16.04 13.90 -25.43
N SER A 319 15.88 14.89 -26.32
CA SER A 319 14.85 15.94 -26.20
C SER A 319 13.41 15.43 -26.29
N ASN A 320 13.18 14.26 -26.90
CA ASN A 320 11.87 13.63 -27.03
C ASN A 320 11.67 12.50 -25.99
N LEU A 321 12.59 12.32 -25.03
CA LEU A 321 12.50 11.29 -24.01
C LEU A 321 12.22 11.89 -22.63
N ARG A 322 11.41 11.19 -21.84
CA ARG A 322 11.09 11.53 -20.44
C ARG A 322 10.97 10.27 -19.59
N VAL A 323 10.92 10.44 -18.28
CA VAL A 323 10.79 9.36 -17.29
C VAL A 323 9.39 9.37 -16.67
N LEU A 324 8.64 8.28 -16.84
CA LEU A 324 7.29 8.11 -16.27
C LEU A 324 7.20 6.84 -15.42
N CYS A 325 6.30 6.79 -14.44
CA CYS A 325 5.94 5.51 -13.82
C CYS A 325 5.01 4.70 -14.75
N GLY A 326 4.93 3.38 -14.57
CA GLY A 326 4.13 2.52 -15.45
C GLY A 326 2.64 2.93 -15.60
N VAL A 327 2.03 3.47 -14.55
CA VAL A 327 0.65 3.99 -14.61
C VAL A 327 0.55 5.22 -15.51
N HIS A 328 1.44 6.20 -15.35
CA HIS A 328 1.43 7.42 -16.15
C HIS A 328 1.90 7.18 -17.58
N ASN A 329 2.79 6.21 -17.81
CA ASN A 329 3.17 5.81 -19.16
C ASN A 329 1.95 5.26 -19.92
N ARG A 330 1.17 4.36 -19.29
CA ARG A 330 -0.09 3.86 -19.89
C ARG A 330 -1.13 4.97 -20.09
N TYR A 331 -1.22 5.92 -19.16
CA TYR A 331 -2.11 7.08 -19.29
C TYR A 331 -1.74 7.93 -20.51
N GLU A 332 -0.46 8.25 -20.69
CA GLU A 332 0.02 9.03 -21.83
C GLU A 332 -0.12 8.28 -23.16
N ALA A 333 0.14 6.97 -23.18
CA ALA A 333 -0.14 6.13 -24.35
C ALA A 333 -1.62 6.22 -24.77
N ARG A 334 -2.55 6.09 -23.80
CA ARG A 334 -4.00 6.23 -24.06
C ARG A 334 -4.36 7.63 -24.56
N ARG A 335 -3.75 8.68 -24.01
CA ARG A 335 -3.96 10.07 -24.44
C ARG A 335 -3.56 10.28 -25.91
N TRP A 336 -2.53 9.58 -26.39
CA TRP A 336 -2.11 9.56 -27.80
C TRP A 336 -2.92 8.61 -28.70
N GLY A 337 -3.95 7.94 -28.15
CA GLY A 337 -4.76 6.95 -28.87
C GLY A 337 -4.05 5.62 -29.11
N LEU A 338 -2.98 5.33 -28.36
CA LEU A 338 -2.25 4.07 -28.44
C LEU A 338 -2.79 3.08 -27.39
N ASN A 339 -3.11 1.86 -27.81
CA ASN A 339 -3.58 0.81 -26.90
C ASN A 339 -2.39 -0.03 -26.42
N PRO A 340 -2.03 0.00 -25.12
CA PRO A 340 -0.84 -0.69 -24.61
C PRO A 340 -0.97 -2.22 -24.53
N LEU A 341 -2.08 -2.83 -24.98
CA LEU A 341 -2.36 -4.28 -24.88
C LEU A 341 -1.94 -5.12 -26.10
N ARG A 342 -1.15 -4.58 -27.04
CA ARG A 342 -0.55 -5.37 -28.13
C ARG A 342 0.87 -4.92 -28.42
N GLN A 343 1.86 -5.43 -27.66
CA GLN A 343 3.22 -5.66 -28.14
C GLN A 343 3.80 -6.88 -27.44
#